data_AF-A0A497NCN4-F1
#
_entry.id   AF-A0A497NCN4-F1
#
_cell.length_a   1.000
_cell.length_b   1.000
_cell.length_c   1.000
_cell.angle_alpha   90.00
_cell.angle_beta   90.00
_cell.angle_gamma   90.00
#
_symmetry.space_group_name_H-M   'P 1'
#
loop_
_entity.id
_entity.type
_entity.pdbx_description
1 polymer ?
#
loop_
_entity_poly.entity_id
_entity_poly.type
_entity_poly.pdbx_seq_one_letter_code
_entity_poly.pdbx_strand_id
1 'polypeptide(L)'
;MKMIEVRSDDYWNPKGYCRILAGVVDLNWKAAVGIDLHGAVGDCVVKARVIRIPNDTFEEDDGSGLGPQTYPCAGIRIKGIYGVGASSKHLVEVATYYKGMAGDPMQGVGVYITSTTPDSPQRANGNYIIARDIRRCVKGVFVENGGFTTIKVQNISHCTYGIHIGANANYTTIIGSGYMEANEYAIYNEHVATLLGNIQFSGSTHGIYNLADIYIMGHVTDSWIHDIQKVWRFPVYPLFPLTSYRKSANPAVGTGDAYGDPVEFAPKGRSLFVNLARIVVSGIATGETVTVKLETVWDDGATRSAEIPFTSDGVVHVAGDSNWFALFSRDEHYIVKVRAYAKSDQASTAATATVYIVGLSF
;
A
#
# COMPACT_ATOMS: atom_id res chain seq x y z
N MET A 1 -24.38 -12.23 0.64
CA MET A 1 -24.11 -13.29 -0.38
C MET A 1 -22.91 -12.88 -1.21
N LYS A 2 -21.99 -13.81 -1.51
CA LYS A 2 -20.77 -13.59 -2.32
C LYS A 2 -20.88 -14.40 -3.62
N MET A 3 -20.41 -13.86 -4.75
CA MET A 3 -20.41 -14.61 -6.02
C MET A 3 -19.21 -15.57 -6.10
N ILE A 4 -18.01 -15.08 -5.77
CA ILE A 4 -16.76 -15.85 -5.75
C ILE A 4 -16.02 -15.54 -4.45
N GLU A 5 -15.65 -16.57 -3.70
CA GLU A 5 -14.87 -16.44 -2.47
C GLU A 5 -13.59 -17.28 -2.56
N VAL A 6 -12.46 -16.65 -2.26
CA VAL A 6 -11.16 -17.30 -2.15
C VAL A 6 -10.65 -17.13 -0.72
N ARG A 7 -10.37 -18.25 -0.07
CA ARG A 7 -9.76 -18.33 1.25
C ARG A 7 -8.45 -19.10 1.16
N SER A 8 -7.46 -18.74 1.97
CA SER A 8 -6.32 -19.62 2.22
C SER A 8 -6.47 -20.21 3.61
N ASP A 9 -6.53 -21.53 3.69
CA ASP A 9 -6.74 -22.27 4.93
C ASP A 9 -5.48 -22.36 5.79
N ASP A 10 -4.33 -21.94 5.26
CA ASP A 10 -3.02 -21.97 5.94
C ASP A 10 -2.30 -20.63 5.82
N TYR A 11 -2.02 -20.00 6.96
CA TYR A 11 -1.27 -18.74 7.12
C TYR A 11 0.18 -18.82 6.57
N TRP A 12 0.66 -20.02 6.23
CA TRP A 12 2.07 -20.31 5.92
C TRP A 12 2.30 -21.12 4.65
N ASN A 13 1.27 -21.41 3.83
CA ASN A 13 1.47 -22.16 2.59
C ASN A 13 1.42 -21.24 1.35
N PRO A 14 2.57 -20.72 0.87
CA PRO A 14 2.64 -19.77 -0.25
C PRO A 14 2.33 -20.39 -1.63
N LYS A 15 1.79 -21.62 -1.69
CA LYS A 15 1.62 -22.37 -2.95
C LYS A 15 0.28 -22.14 -3.66
N GLY A 16 -0.61 -21.31 -3.12
CA GLY A 16 -1.90 -21.01 -3.74
C GLY A 16 -1.83 -19.88 -4.77
N TYR A 17 -1.33 -20.14 -5.98
CA TYR A 17 -1.56 -19.24 -7.11
C TYR A 17 -3.02 -19.36 -7.56
N CYS A 18 -3.89 -18.43 -7.15
CA CYS A 18 -5.26 -18.36 -7.66
C CYS A 18 -5.34 -17.44 -8.88
N ARG A 19 -6.00 -17.86 -9.96
CA ARG A 19 -6.30 -16.98 -11.10
C ARG A 19 -7.79 -16.97 -11.35
N ILE A 20 -8.41 -15.80 -11.18
CA ILE A 20 -9.81 -15.57 -11.51
C ILE A 20 -9.84 -14.82 -12.83
N LEU A 21 -10.10 -15.53 -13.92
CA LEU A 21 -10.23 -14.96 -15.27
C LEU A 21 -11.71 -14.97 -15.66
N ALA A 22 -12.46 -13.98 -15.18
CA ALA A 22 -13.89 -13.88 -15.43
C ALA A 22 -14.16 -12.85 -16.53
N GLY A 23 -14.96 -13.21 -17.54
CA GLY A 23 -15.39 -12.26 -18.56
C GLY A 23 -16.21 -11.12 -17.96
N VAL A 24 -17.25 -11.45 -17.18
CA VAL A 24 -18.08 -10.51 -16.40
C VAL A 24 -18.54 -11.18 -15.11
N VAL A 25 -18.39 -10.49 -13.98
CA VAL A 25 -19.03 -10.82 -12.69
C VAL A 25 -20.14 -9.80 -12.47
N ASP A 26 -21.37 -10.28 -12.46
CA ASP A 26 -22.55 -9.45 -12.32
C ASP A 26 -23.27 -9.74 -11.01
N LEU A 27 -23.30 -8.74 -10.13
CA LEU A 27 -23.91 -8.87 -8.81
C LEU A 27 -25.43 -8.68 -8.88
N ASN A 28 -25.95 -8.21 -10.02
CA ASN A 28 -27.36 -7.97 -10.31
C ASN A 28 -28.09 -7.21 -9.19
N TRP A 29 -27.39 -6.30 -8.51
CA TRP A 29 -27.89 -5.53 -7.36
C TRP A 29 -28.37 -6.38 -6.17
N LYS A 30 -27.85 -7.62 -6.03
CA LYS A 30 -28.27 -8.55 -4.96
C LYS A 30 -27.11 -9.15 -4.17
N ALA A 31 -26.01 -9.49 -4.84
CA ALA A 31 -24.83 -9.98 -4.15
C ALA A 31 -24.10 -8.81 -3.48
N ALA A 32 -23.65 -9.03 -2.25
CA ALA A 32 -22.96 -8.02 -1.48
C ALA A 32 -21.50 -7.87 -1.92
N VAL A 33 -20.88 -8.99 -2.32
CA VAL A 33 -19.52 -9.00 -2.86
C VAL A 33 -19.45 -9.84 -4.13
N GLY A 34 -18.80 -9.29 -5.17
CA GLY A 34 -18.54 -10.03 -6.41
C GLY A 34 -17.42 -11.05 -6.20
N ILE A 35 -16.21 -10.55 -5.97
CA ILE A 35 -15.03 -11.37 -5.72
C ILE A 35 -14.48 -11.02 -4.35
N ASP A 36 -14.38 -12.00 -3.46
CA ASP A 36 -13.89 -11.82 -2.10
C ASP A 36 -12.57 -12.58 -1.90
N LEU A 37 -11.47 -11.84 -1.76
CA LEU A 37 -10.14 -12.35 -1.39
C LEU A 37 -9.98 -12.24 0.12
N HIS A 38 -10.46 -13.26 0.80
CA HIS A 38 -10.76 -13.23 2.23
C HIS A 38 -9.71 -14.03 3.01
N GLY A 39 -8.85 -13.32 3.75
CA GLY A 39 -7.69 -13.91 4.43
C GLY A 39 -6.71 -14.61 3.47
N ALA A 40 -6.77 -14.28 2.19
CA ALA A 40 -6.05 -14.97 1.13
C ALA A 40 -4.59 -14.49 1.06
N VAL A 41 -3.63 -15.41 1.14
CA VAL A 41 -2.19 -15.12 1.00
C VAL A 41 -1.63 -15.82 -0.24
N GLY A 42 -0.96 -15.07 -1.10
CA GLY A 42 -0.37 -15.60 -2.34
C GLY A 42 -0.71 -14.73 -3.55
N ASP A 43 0.01 -14.91 -4.65
CA ASP A 43 -0.15 -14.09 -5.86
C ASP A 43 -1.48 -14.40 -6.59
N CYS A 44 -2.61 -13.99 -6.01
CA CYS A 44 -3.89 -14.14 -6.66
C CYS A 44 -4.01 -13.08 -7.76
N VAL A 45 -4.27 -13.53 -8.99
CA VAL A 45 -4.49 -12.65 -10.12
C VAL A 45 -5.98 -12.63 -10.44
N VAL A 46 -6.60 -11.47 -10.26
CA VAL A 46 -8.00 -11.25 -10.63
C VAL A 46 -8.05 -10.43 -11.90
N LYS A 47 -8.61 -11.00 -12.96
CA LYS A 47 -8.95 -10.31 -14.21
C LYS A 47 -10.44 -10.45 -14.45
N ALA A 48 -11.19 -9.41 -14.11
CA ALA A 48 -12.63 -9.40 -14.23
C ALA A 48 -13.18 -8.03 -14.60
N ARG A 49 -14.31 -8.03 -15.31
CA ARG A 49 -15.23 -6.89 -15.38
C ARG A 49 -16.33 -7.11 -14.34
N VAL A 50 -16.53 -6.15 -13.44
CA VAL A 50 -17.54 -6.26 -12.37
C VAL A 50 -18.61 -5.18 -12.55
N ILE A 51 -19.89 -5.55 -12.43
CA ILE A 51 -21.02 -4.65 -12.70
C ILE A 51 -22.18 -4.84 -11.71
N ARG A 52 -23.03 -3.81 -11.62
CA ARG A 52 -24.28 -3.78 -10.84
C ARG A 52 -24.09 -4.09 -9.35
N ILE A 53 -23.10 -3.43 -8.75
CA ILE A 53 -22.76 -3.55 -7.33
C ILE A 53 -23.79 -2.75 -6.50
N PRO A 54 -24.51 -3.38 -5.55
CA PRO A 54 -25.36 -2.67 -4.59
C PRO A 54 -24.67 -1.50 -3.91
N ASN A 55 -25.43 -0.47 -3.57
CA ASN A 55 -24.95 0.70 -2.84
C ASN A 55 -25.56 0.76 -1.44
N ASP A 56 -25.35 -0.31 -0.70
CA ASP A 56 -25.76 -0.51 0.68
C ASP A 56 -24.58 -1.08 1.48
N THR A 57 -24.81 -1.23 2.77
CA THR A 57 -23.95 -2.02 3.66
C THR A 57 -24.60 -3.35 3.94
N PHE A 58 -23.79 -4.33 4.33
CA PHE A 58 -24.26 -5.64 4.74
C PHE A 58 -23.50 -6.11 5.98
N GLU A 59 -24.14 -6.96 6.77
CA GLU A 59 -23.52 -7.64 7.89
C GLU A 59 -23.11 -9.06 7.50
N GLU A 60 -21.94 -9.49 7.94
CA GLU A 60 -21.52 -10.89 7.88
C GLU A 60 -20.68 -11.26 9.10
N ASP A 61 -20.80 -12.50 9.55
CA ASP A 61 -19.76 -13.11 10.39
C ASP A 61 -18.63 -13.56 9.46
N ASP A 62 -17.48 -12.90 9.59
CA ASP A 62 -16.32 -13.11 8.74
C ASP A 62 -15.38 -14.20 9.24
N GLY A 63 -15.74 -14.88 10.33
CA GLY A 63 -14.93 -15.93 10.94
C GLY A 63 -13.84 -15.41 11.87
N SER A 64 -13.81 -14.11 12.18
CA SER A 64 -12.88 -13.54 13.18
C SER A 64 -13.20 -13.93 14.63
N GLY A 65 -14.39 -14.47 14.89
CA GLY A 65 -14.88 -14.74 16.25
C GLY A 65 -15.39 -13.50 16.98
N LEU A 66 -15.44 -12.33 16.33
CA LEU A 66 -15.98 -11.08 16.89
C LEU A 66 -17.49 -10.92 16.67
N GLY A 67 -18.13 -11.91 16.04
CA GLY A 67 -19.52 -11.83 15.61
C GLY A 67 -19.70 -10.99 14.34
N PRO A 68 -20.96 -10.69 13.95
CA PRO A 68 -21.26 -9.97 12.73
C PRO A 68 -20.58 -8.60 12.65
N GLN A 69 -20.03 -8.31 11.48
CA GLN A 69 -19.38 -7.04 11.16
C GLN A 69 -20.03 -6.40 9.92
N THR A 70 -20.07 -5.08 9.88
CA THR A 70 -20.71 -4.31 8.80
C THR A 70 -19.69 -3.88 7.75
N TYR A 71 -19.98 -4.12 6.47
CA TYR A 71 -19.15 -3.74 5.34
C TYR A 71 -19.94 -3.06 4.24
N PRO A 72 -19.33 -2.15 3.45
CA PRO A 72 -19.92 -1.73 2.20
C PRO A 72 -19.96 -2.88 1.19
N CYS A 73 -21.00 -2.91 0.37
CA CYS A 73 -21.03 -3.79 -0.79
C CYS A 73 -19.94 -3.42 -1.79
N ALA A 74 -19.28 -4.44 -2.35
CA ALA A 74 -18.07 -4.26 -3.14
C ALA A 74 -18.03 -5.16 -4.38
N GLY A 75 -17.52 -4.64 -5.49
CA GLY A 75 -17.26 -5.46 -6.66
C GLY A 75 -16.17 -6.49 -6.39
N ILE A 76 -15.04 -6.02 -5.86
CA ILE A 76 -13.92 -6.84 -5.39
C ILE A 76 -13.58 -6.40 -3.98
N ARG A 77 -13.48 -7.34 -3.05
CA ARG A 77 -13.02 -7.09 -1.69
C ARG A 77 -11.74 -7.86 -1.42
N ILE A 78 -10.76 -7.18 -0.82
CA ILE A 78 -9.53 -7.77 -0.30
C ILE A 78 -9.52 -7.51 1.19
N LYS A 79 -9.59 -8.57 1.99
CA LYS A 79 -9.82 -8.43 3.41
C LYS A 79 -8.89 -9.30 4.23
N GLY A 80 -8.17 -8.66 5.16
CA GLY A 80 -7.54 -9.36 6.27
C GLY A 80 -8.53 -9.66 7.38
N ILE A 81 -8.37 -10.78 8.06
CA ILE A 81 -9.30 -11.29 9.07
C ILE A 81 -8.59 -11.31 10.43
N TYR A 82 -9.17 -10.61 11.40
CA TYR A 82 -8.65 -10.56 12.77
C TYR A 82 -8.51 -11.97 13.35
N GLY A 83 -7.35 -12.29 13.93
CA GLY A 83 -7.09 -13.57 14.57
C GLY A 83 -6.98 -14.77 13.62
N VAL A 84 -7.24 -14.58 12.32
CA VAL A 84 -7.30 -15.67 11.33
C VAL A 84 -6.22 -15.55 10.27
N GLY A 85 -6.18 -14.44 9.51
CA GLY A 85 -5.45 -14.42 8.24
C GLY A 85 -5.19 -13.03 7.70
N ALA A 86 -3.93 -12.69 7.40
CA ALA A 86 -3.65 -11.50 6.58
C ALA A 86 -4.10 -11.73 5.12
N SER A 87 -4.28 -10.66 4.35
CA SER A 87 -4.53 -10.77 2.91
C SER A 87 -3.48 -9.98 2.13
N SER A 88 -2.68 -10.64 1.30
CA SER A 88 -1.52 -9.95 0.72
C SER A 88 -1.03 -10.51 -0.60
N LYS A 89 -0.35 -9.64 -1.35
CA LYS A 89 0.31 -9.91 -2.64
C LYS A 89 -0.64 -10.18 -3.80
N HIS A 90 -1.84 -9.62 -3.75
CA HIS A 90 -2.81 -9.78 -4.83
C HIS A 90 -2.53 -8.82 -5.98
N LEU A 91 -2.68 -9.31 -7.21
CA LEU A 91 -2.73 -8.50 -8.42
C LEU A 91 -4.17 -8.46 -8.91
N VAL A 92 -4.82 -7.31 -8.79
CA VAL A 92 -6.17 -7.10 -9.32
C VAL A 92 -6.06 -6.25 -10.57
N GLU A 93 -6.21 -6.89 -11.73
CA GLU A 93 -6.38 -6.21 -13.00
C GLU A 93 -7.87 -6.06 -13.29
N VAL A 94 -8.44 -4.91 -12.92
CA VAL A 94 -9.83 -4.61 -13.25
C VAL A 94 -9.91 -4.04 -14.65
N ALA A 95 -10.43 -4.85 -15.56
CA ALA A 95 -10.47 -4.51 -16.97
C ALA A 95 -11.47 -3.38 -17.25
N THR A 96 -12.57 -3.27 -16.49
CA THR A 96 -13.57 -2.19 -16.64
C THR A 96 -14.72 -2.32 -15.64
N TYR A 97 -15.15 -1.22 -15.01
CA TYR A 97 -16.49 -1.11 -14.40
C TYR A 97 -17.41 -0.34 -15.36
N TYR A 98 -18.33 -1.03 -16.05
CA TYR A 98 -19.30 -0.37 -16.94
C TYR A 98 -20.73 -0.85 -16.73
N LYS A 99 -21.58 0.16 -16.47
CA LYS A 99 -23.01 0.30 -16.77
C LYS A 99 -23.97 -0.62 -16.02
N GLY A 100 -24.67 -0.02 -15.06
CA GLY A 100 -26.12 0.14 -15.16
C GLY A 100 -26.49 1.34 -16.06
N MET A 101 -27.67 1.36 -16.68
CA MET A 101 -28.08 2.34 -17.71
C MET A 101 -28.03 3.81 -17.26
N ALA A 102 -28.18 4.77 -18.19
CA ALA A 102 -28.39 6.16 -17.80
C ALA A 102 -29.68 6.23 -16.96
N GLY A 103 -29.58 6.67 -15.71
CA GLY A 103 -30.67 6.61 -14.72
C GLY A 103 -30.44 5.61 -13.57
N ASP A 104 -29.47 4.70 -13.69
CA ASP A 104 -29.18 3.74 -12.61
C ASP A 104 -28.44 4.43 -11.45
N PRO A 105 -28.69 4.01 -10.19
CA PRO A 105 -28.02 4.55 -9.02
C PRO A 105 -26.51 4.31 -9.09
N MET A 106 -25.74 5.13 -8.36
CA MET A 106 -24.31 4.89 -8.17
C MET A 106 -24.10 3.51 -7.56
N GLN A 107 -23.13 2.76 -8.10
CA GLN A 107 -22.71 1.49 -7.53
C GLN A 107 -21.97 1.72 -6.21
N GLY A 108 -21.93 0.73 -5.31
CA GLY A 108 -21.20 0.84 -4.04
C GLY A 108 -19.69 1.05 -4.21
N VAL A 109 -18.88 0.10 -3.73
CA VAL A 109 -17.42 0.20 -3.83
C VAL A 109 -16.89 -0.65 -5.00
N GLY A 110 -16.05 -0.09 -5.86
CA GLY A 110 -15.43 -0.86 -6.96
C GLY A 110 -14.46 -1.91 -6.42
N VAL A 111 -13.37 -1.45 -5.80
CA VAL A 111 -12.41 -2.28 -5.05
C VAL A 111 -12.36 -1.81 -3.60
N TYR A 112 -12.60 -2.71 -2.64
CA TYR A 112 -12.54 -2.42 -1.21
C TYR A 112 -11.39 -3.20 -0.57
N ILE A 113 -10.46 -2.51 0.08
CA ILE A 113 -9.33 -3.10 0.80
C ILE A 113 -9.51 -2.81 2.29
N THR A 114 -9.59 -3.86 3.10
CA THR A 114 -9.87 -3.72 4.54
C THR A 114 -9.31 -4.80 5.45
N SER A 115 -9.56 -4.66 6.75
CA SER A 115 -9.46 -5.70 7.75
C SER A 115 -10.71 -5.76 8.62
N THR A 116 -10.90 -6.85 9.37
CA THR A 116 -12.02 -6.98 10.33
C THR A 116 -12.07 -5.81 11.31
N THR A 117 -10.92 -5.42 11.88
CA THR A 117 -10.83 -4.32 12.84
C THR A 117 -9.74 -3.33 12.45
N PRO A 118 -9.84 -2.06 12.87
CA PRO A 118 -8.83 -1.05 12.57
C PRO A 118 -7.43 -1.38 13.08
N ASP A 119 -7.34 -1.99 14.25
CA ASP A 119 -6.08 -2.31 14.91
C ASP A 119 -5.60 -3.75 14.63
N SER A 120 -6.29 -4.47 13.74
CA SER A 120 -5.86 -5.83 13.40
C SER A 120 -4.44 -5.81 12.83
N PRO A 121 -3.51 -6.64 13.33
CA PRO A 121 -2.23 -6.86 12.69
C PRO A 121 -2.37 -7.68 11.40
N GLN A 122 -3.48 -8.41 11.22
CA GLN A 122 -3.81 -9.17 10.02
C GLN A 122 -4.53 -8.30 8.97
N ARG A 123 -3.80 -7.35 8.38
CA ARG A 123 -4.35 -6.41 7.40
C ARG A 123 -4.28 -6.91 5.95
N ALA A 124 -5.05 -6.25 5.08
CA ALA A 124 -4.89 -6.38 3.64
C ALA A 124 -3.71 -5.52 3.16
N ASN A 125 -2.52 -6.13 3.03
CA ASN A 125 -1.27 -5.42 2.77
C ASN A 125 -0.55 -5.85 1.48
N GLY A 126 0.15 -4.93 0.82
CA GLY A 126 1.05 -5.28 -0.29
C GLY A 126 0.31 -5.69 -1.56
N ASN A 127 -0.83 -5.08 -1.83
CA ASN A 127 -1.70 -5.39 -2.97
C ASN A 127 -1.44 -4.42 -4.13
N TYR A 128 -1.60 -4.92 -5.36
CA TYR A 128 -1.43 -4.16 -6.59
C TYR A 128 -2.75 -4.11 -7.36
N ILE A 129 -3.30 -2.92 -7.53
CA ILE A 129 -4.52 -2.68 -8.27
C ILE A 129 -4.15 -2.01 -9.60
N ILE A 130 -4.49 -2.64 -10.72
CA ILE A 130 -4.40 -2.05 -12.05
C ILE A 130 -5.82 -1.94 -12.58
N ALA A 131 -6.32 -0.71 -12.67
CA ALA A 131 -7.63 -0.46 -13.23
C ALA A 131 -7.52 0.36 -14.50
N ARG A 132 -8.08 -0.15 -15.60
CA ARG A 132 -8.15 0.63 -16.84
C ARG A 132 -9.22 1.70 -16.75
N ASP A 133 -10.43 1.32 -16.32
CA ASP A 133 -11.55 2.24 -16.15
C ASP A 133 -12.33 1.91 -14.88
N ILE A 134 -12.48 2.89 -13.98
CA ILE A 134 -13.39 2.84 -12.83
C ILE A 134 -14.44 3.91 -12.97
N ARG A 135 -15.73 3.54 -12.99
CA ARG A 135 -16.80 4.49 -13.28
C ARG A 135 -18.04 4.28 -12.43
N ARG A 136 -18.75 5.37 -12.11
CA ARG A 136 -20.07 5.36 -11.46
C ARG A 136 -20.13 4.56 -10.15
N CYS A 137 -19.10 4.65 -9.34
CA CYS A 137 -19.05 4.09 -7.99
C CYS A 137 -19.16 5.22 -6.97
N VAL A 138 -19.77 4.96 -5.80
CA VAL A 138 -19.64 5.88 -4.66
C VAL A 138 -18.17 6.02 -4.31
N LYS A 139 -17.44 4.90 -4.22
CA LYS A 139 -15.99 4.88 -4.11
C LYS A 139 -15.39 3.97 -5.17
N GLY A 140 -14.53 4.51 -6.03
CA GLY A 140 -13.87 3.71 -7.06
C GLY A 140 -12.94 2.66 -6.46
N VAL A 141 -11.89 3.13 -5.77
CA VAL A 141 -11.09 2.30 -4.87
C VAL A 141 -11.21 2.86 -3.47
N PHE A 142 -11.53 2.02 -2.49
CA PHE A 142 -11.58 2.38 -1.08
C PHE A 142 -10.59 1.53 -0.30
N VAL A 143 -9.64 2.19 0.37
CA VAL A 143 -8.67 1.55 1.26
C VAL A 143 -8.93 2.06 2.67
N GLU A 144 -9.25 1.16 3.58
CA GLU A 144 -9.57 1.45 4.98
C GLU A 144 -8.97 0.34 5.83
N ASN A 145 -8.23 0.62 6.90
CA ASN A 145 -7.55 -0.43 7.70
C ASN A 145 -6.60 -1.37 6.92
N GLY A 146 -6.27 -1.05 5.67
CA GLY A 146 -5.29 -1.74 4.83
C GLY A 146 -3.97 -0.98 4.72
N GLY A 147 -3.02 -1.50 3.94
CA GLY A 147 -1.79 -0.74 3.71
C GLY A 147 -0.86 -1.26 2.63
N PHE A 148 0.21 -0.53 2.37
CA PHE A 148 1.22 -0.86 1.35
C PHE A 148 0.60 -1.19 -0.02
N THR A 149 -0.48 -0.50 -0.37
CA THR A 149 -1.24 -0.76 -1.60
C THR A 149 -0.72 0.13 -2.70
N THR A 150 -0.48 -0.43 -3.89
CA THR A 150 -0.23 0.37 -5.09
C THR A 150 -1.46 0.35 -5.98
N ILE A 151 -1.98 1.53 -6.31
CA ILE A 151 -3.13 1.73 -7.18
C ILE A 151 -2.65 2.39 -8.45
N LYS A 152 -2.69 1.68 -9.56
CA LYS A 152 -2.47 2.21 -10.90
C LYS A 152 -3.80 2.32 -11.63
N VAL A 153 -4.21 3.54 -11.96
CA VAL A 153 -5.48 3.76 -12.67
C VAL A 153 -5.27 4.63 -13.90
N GLN A 154 -5.86 4.20 -15.02
CA GLN A 154 -5.82 4.97 -16.26
C GLN A 154 -6.98 5.96 -16.32
N ASN A 155 -8.22 5.52 -16.10
CA ASN A 155 -9.39 6.42 -16.10
C ASN A 155 -10.29 6.19 -14.88
N ILE A 156 -10.69 7.29 -14.25
CA ILE A 156 -11.77 7.34 -13.25
C ILE A 156 -12.80 8.36 -13.74
N SER A 157 -14.09 8.00 -13.77
CA SER A 157 -15.14 8.97 -14.11
C SER A 157 -16.48 8.75 -13.40
N HIS A 158 -17.18 9.85 -13.10
CA HIS A 158 -18.51 9.84 -12.47
C HIS A 158 -18.59 9.07 -11.14
N CYS A 159 -17.50 9.03 -10.37
CA CYS A 159 -17.52 8.50 -9.01
C CYS A 159 -17.77 9.63 -8.00
N THR A 160 -18.29 9.35 -6.80
CA THR A 160 -18.34 10.39 -5.74
C THR A 160 -16.92 10.66 -5.29
N TYR A 161 -16.23 9.58 -4.90
CA TYR A 161 -14.81 9.54 -4.65
C TYR A 161 -14.14 8.62 -5.66
N GLY A 162 -13.14 9.13 -6.39
CA GLY A 162 -12.36 8.31 -7.30
C GLY A 162 -11.55 7.26 -6.55
N ILE A 163 -10.64 7.73 -5.70
CA ILE A 163 -9.91 6.93 -4.73
C ILE A 163 -10.15 7.54 -3.34
N HIS A 164 -10.60 6.71 -2.40
CA HIS A 164 -10.79 7.09 -1.01
C HIS A 164 -9.81 6.30 -0.14
N ILE A 165 -8.96 7.00 0.58
CA ILE A 165 -8.08 6.47 1.62
C ILE A 165 -8.70 6.84 2.97
N GLY A 166 -9.35 5.89 3.62
CA GLY A 166 -10.06 6.06 4.87
C GLY A 166 -9.19 5.83 6.11
N ALA A 167 -9.84 5.77 7.27
CA ALA A 167 -9.21 5.53 8.56
C ALA A 167 -8.20 4.37 8.57
N ASN A 168 -7.07 4.59 9.23
CA ASN A 168 -5.99 3.60 9.47
C ASN A 168 -5.42 2.93 8.20
N ALA A 169 -5.63 3.53 7.02
CA ALA A 169 -4.99 3.12 5.80
C ALA A 169 -3.55 3.67 5.76
N ASN A 170 -2.57 2.77 5.68
CA ASN A 170 -1.15 3.13 5.81
C ASN A 170 -0.38 2.90 4.51
N TYR A 171 0.42 3.87 4.07
CA TYR A 171 1.36 3.74 2.95
C TYR A 171 0.69 3.33 1.63
N THR A 172 -0.25 4.14 1.15
CA THR A 172 -0.87 3.91 -0.17
C THR A 172 -0.13 4.71 -1.24
N THR A 173 0.29 4.02 -2.29
CA THR A 173 0.85 4.67 -3.48
C THR A 173 -0.17 4.69 -4.60
N ILE A 174 -0.45 5.86 -5.14
CA ILE A 174 -1.37 6.08 -6.24
C ILE A 174 -0.57 6.55 -7.45
N ILE A 175 -0.64 5.79 -8.53
CA ILE A 175 -0.04 6.12 -9.82
C ILE A 175 -1.21 6.32 -10.79
N GLY A 176 -1.68 7.56 -10.91
CA GLY A 176 -2.54 7.93 -12.04
C GLY A 176 -1.71 7.97 -13.33
N SER A 177 -2.30 7.67 -14.48
CA SER A 177 -1.68 7.96 -15.77
C SER A 177 -2.69 8.33 -16.85
N GLY A 178 -3.81 8.97 -16.47
CA GLY A 178 -4.87 9.38 -17.39
C GLY A 178 -5.96 10.21 -16.71
N TYR A 179 -7.19 10.12 -17.21
CA TYR A 179 -8.33 11.00 -16.88
C TYR A 179 -8.94 10.68 -15.51
N MET A 180 -9.01 11.66 -14.59
CA MET A 180 -9.77 11.53 -13.34
C MET A 180 -10.86 12.60 -13.22
N GLU A 181 -12.11 12.14 -13.15
CA GLU A 181 -13.31 12.93 -12.90
C GLU A 181 -14.11 12.29 -11.76
N ALA A 182 -14.48 13.10 -10.77
CA ALA A 182 -15.32 12.71 -9.66
C ALA A 182 -16.25 13.86 -9.29
N ASN A 183 -17.41 13.51 -8.74
CA ASN A 183 -18.46 14.45 -8.35
C ASN A 183 -18.01 15.27 -7.12
N GLU A 184 -17.39 14.63 -6.14
CA GLU A 184 -16.82 15.32 -4.98
C GLU A 184 -15.30 15.44 -5.10
N TYR A 185 -14.57 14.33 -4.98
CA TYR A 185 -13.10 14.32 -4.99
C TYR A 185 -12.53 13.20 -5.85
N ALA A 186 -11.55 13.53 -6.69
CA ALA A 186 -10.84 12.51 -7.44
C ALA A 186 -9.98 11.64 -6.50
N ILE A 187 -9.32 12.27 -5.52
CA ILE A 187 -8.67 11.58 -4.40
C ILE A 187 -9.09 12.24 -3.08
N TYR A 188 -9.65 11.45 -2.18
CA TYR A 188 -9.95 11.86 -0.81
C TYR A 188 -9.12 11.01 0.15
N ASN A 189 -8.33 11.66 1.00
CA ASN A 189 -7.49 11.00 1.97
C ASN A 189 -7.79 11.51 3.38
N GLU A 190 -7.97 10.61 4.32
CA GLU A 190 -8.23 10.92 5.73
C GLU A 190 -6.97 10.74 6.61
N HIS A 191 -5.84 10.23 6.07
CA HIS A 191 -4.68 9.80 6.86
C HIS A 191 -3.28 10.04 6.23
N VAL A 192 -2.24 9.78 7.05
CA VAL A 192 -0.94 10.48 7.10
C VAL A 192 0.12 10.10 6.04
N ALA A 193 -0.11 9.18 5.11
CA ALA A 193 0.92 8.88 4.10
C ALA A 193 0.38 8.34 2.77
N THR A 194 0.10 9.25 1.84
CA THR A 194 -0.23 8.90 0.45
C THR A 194 0.82 9.47 -0.51
N LEU A 195 1.42 8.60 -1.32
CA LEU A 195 2.30 8.97 -2.42
C LEU A 195 1.51 9.02 -3.73
N LEU A 196 1.58 10.15 -4.42
CA LEU A 196 0.93 10.40 -5.70
C LEU A 196 1.98 10.47 -6.81
N GLY A 197 1.75 9.73 -7.90
CA GLY A 197 2.52 9.82 -9.15
C GLY A 197 1.96 10.86 -10.13
N ASN A 198 2.26 10.70 -11.42
CA ASN A 198 1.81 11.58 -12.52
C ASN A 198 0.28 11.55 -12.73
N ILE A 199 -0.48 12.34 -11.97
CA ILE A 199 -1.94 12.38 -12.09
C ILE A 199 -2.37 13.56 -12.97
N GLN A 200 -3.19 13.28 -13.98
CA GLN A 200 -3.85 14.30 -14.79
C GLN A 200 -5.32 14.41 -14.36
N PHE A 201 -5.70 15.57 -13.82
CA PHE A 201 -7.10 15.87 -13.52
C PHE A 201 -7.75 16.58 -14.70
N SER A 202 -9.02 16.28 -14.94
CA SER A 202 -9.82 17.05 -15.90
C SER A 202 -11.29 16.95 -15.53
N GLY A 203 -11.88 18.08 -15.16
CA GLY A 203 -13.32 18.21 -14.94
C GLY A 203 -13.84 17.88 -13.52
N SER A 204 -12.99 17.60 -12.53
CA SER A 204 -13.46 17.39 -11.14
C SER A 204 -13.81 18.71 -10.44
N THR A 205 -14.84 18.71 -9.60
CA THR A 205 -15.22 19.87 -8.78
C THR A 205 -14.19 20.19 -7.70
N HIS A 206 -13.49 19.16 -7.17
CA HIS A 206 -12.36 19.27 -6.25
C HIS A 206 -11.34 18.15 -6.56
N GLY A 207 -10.06 18.48 -6.78
CA GLY A 207 -9.06 17.51 -7.26
C GLY A 207 -8.57 16.54 -6.18
N ILE A 208 -7.90 17.05 -5.15
CA ILE A 208 -7.34 16.30 -4.04
C ILE A 208 -7.70 17.00 -2.73
N TYR A 209 -8.18 16.25 -1.74
CA TYR A 209 -8.54 16.76 -0.42
C TYR A 209 -8.02 15.87 0.71
N ASN A 210 -7.37 16.46 1.72
CA ASN A 210 -6.81 15.72 2.86
C ASN A 210 -6.52 16.61 4.08
N LEU A 211 -6.63 16.06 5.29
CA LEU A 211 -6.17 16.62 6.57
C LEU A 211 -4.71 16.25 6.96
N ALA A 212 -3.92 15.60 6.08
CA ALA A 212 -2.56 15.09 6.37
C ALA A 212 -1.54 15.18 5.20
N ASP A 213 -0.36 14.52 5.30
CA ASP A 213 0.77 14.62 4.35
C ASP A 213 0.53 13.96 2.97
N ILE A 214 0.89 14.66 1.89
CA ILE A 214 0.84 14.15 0.50
C ILE A 214 2.19 14.36 -0.20
N TYR A 215 2.64 13.33 -0.92
CA TYR A 215 3.88 13.33 -1.70
C TYR A 215 3.54 13.33 -3.19
N ILE A 216 3.97 14.32 -3.96
CA ILE A 216 3.63 14.43 -5.38
C ILE A 216 4.88 14.25 -6.24
N MET A 217 4.89 13.18 -7.03
CA MET A 217 5.84 12.89 -8.10
C MET A 217 5.15 13.12 -9.43
N GLY A 218 4.97 14.38 -9.86
CA GLY A 218 4.26 14.66 -11.09
C GLY A 218 3.81 16.11 -11.26
N HIS A 219 3.15 16.38 -12.39
CA HIS A 219 2.50 17.66 -12.65
C HIS A 219 1.07 17.65 -12.08
N VAL A 220 0.92 18.07 -10.82
CA VAL A 220 -0.39 18.41 -10.24
C VAL A 220 -0.48 19.93 -10.20
N THR A 221 -1.56 20.49 -10.74
CA THR A 221 -1.82 21.93 -10.68
C THR A 221 -2.33 22.35 -9.31
N ASP A 222 -1.70 23.36 -8.72
CA ASP A 222 -1.94 23.83 -7.34
C ASP A 222 -3.39 24.24 -7.07
N SER A 223 -4.13 24.69 -8.08
CA SER A 223 -5.54 25.09 -7.95
C SER A 223 -6.52 23.94 -7.66
N TRP A 224 -6.02 22.70 -7.58
CA TRP A 224 -6.82 21.48 -7.40
C TRP A 224 -6.53 20.79 -6.07
N ILE A 225 -5.66 21.38 -5.25
CA ILE A 225 -5.25 20.89 -3.94
C ILE A 225 -5.91 21.74 -2.86
N HIS A 226 -6.67 21.11 -1.95
CA HIS A 226 -7.37 21.81 -0.88
C HIS A 226 -7.09 21.20 0.50
N ASP A 227 -7.02 22.06 1.53
CA ASP A 227 -6.93 21.74 2.96
C ASP A 227 -5.74 20.88 3.44
N ILE A 228 -4.65 20.80 2.67
CA ILE A 228 -3.47 19.98 3.01
C ILE A 228 -2.60 20.59 4.13
N GLN A 229 -2.20 19.76 5.11
CA GLN A 229 -1.23 20.14 6.15
C GLN A 229 0.23 20.23 5.64
N LYS A 230 0.65 19.34 4.74
CA LYS A 230 1.99 19.37 4.12
C LYS A 230 2.05 18.70 2.73
N VAL A 231 2.64 19.37 1.75
CA VAL A 231 2.89 18.83 0.40
C VAL A 231 4.39 18.73 0.17
N TRP A 232 4.87 17.53 -0.16
CA TRP A 232 6.26 17.30 -0.57
C TRP A 232 6.31 17.09 -2.07
N ARG A 233 7.06 17.93 -2.79
CA ARG A 233 7.19 17.85 -4.26
C ARG A 233 8.50 17.22 -4.65
N PHE A 234 8.46 16.38 -5.68
CA PHE A 234 9.66 15.78 -6.26
C PHE A 234 9.76 16.18 -7.75
N PRO A 235 10.93 16.67 -8.22
CA PRO A 235 11.09 17.18 -9.58
C PRO A 235 10.93 16.10 -10.65
N VAL A 236 9.90 16.22 -11.48
CA VAL A 236 9.52 15.22 -12.49
C VAL A 236 10.58 15.08 -13.58
N TYR A 237 11.02 13.86 -13.86
CA TYR A 237 11.50 13.50 -15.19
C TYR A 237 10.38 12.78 -15.96
N PRO A 238 10.15 13.13 -17.24
CA PRO A 238 9.08 12.50 -18.01
C PRO A 238 9.35 11.01 -18.20
N LEU A 239 8.33 10.18 -17.93
CA LEU A 239 8.13 8.85 -18.52
C LEU A 239 9.10 7.71 -18.13
N PHE A 240 9.72 7.69 -16.96
CA PHE A 240 10.40 6.45 -16.51
C PHE A 240 9.38 5.42 -15.99
N PRO A 241 9.46 4.15 -16.43
CA PRO A 241 8.62 3.09 -15.87
C PRO A 241 8.97 2.91 -14.40
N LEU A 242 8.03 3.24 -13.51
CA LEU A 242 8.13 2.89 -12.09
C LEU A 242 8.25 1.36 -11.99
N THR A 243 9.34 0.90 -11.41
CA THR A 243 9.62 -0.51 -11.19
C THR A 243 9.57 -0.81 -9.71
N SER A 244 8.99 -1.95 -9.32
CA SER A 244 9.04 -2.40 -7.94
C SER A 244 10.48 -2.69 -7.54
N TYR A 245 10.97 -2.02 -6.50
CA TYR A 245 12.25 -2.33 -5.90
C TYR A 245 12.03 -3.26 -4.71
N ARG A 246 12.70 -4.42 -4.72
CA ARG A 246 12.71 -5.34 -3.59
C ARG A 246 14.08 -5.98 -3.47
N LYS A 247 14.75 -5.75 -2.36
CA LYS A 247 16.07 -6.33 -2.10
C LYS A 247 16.22 -6.63 -0.62
N SER A 248 16.89 -7.73 -0.32
CA SER A 248 17.34 -8.09 1.01
C SER A 248 18.85 -8.22 1.03
N ALA A 249 19.48 -7.83 2.14
CA ALA A 249 20.90 -8.02 2.36
C ALA A 249 21.20 -8.13 3.85
N ASN A 250 22.35 -8.72 4.17
CA ASN A 250 22.78 -8.98 5.54
C ASN A 250 24.01 -8.12 5.81
N PRO A 251 23.88 -6.94 6.45
CA PRO A 251 25.04 -6.20 6.92
C PRO A 251 25.86 -7.05 7.89
N ALA A 252 27.19 -6.95 7.81
CA ALA A 252 28.04 -7.57 8.81
C ALA A 252 27.80 -6.90 10.17
N VAL A 253 27.61 -7.70 11.22
CA VAL A 253 27.49 -7.18 12.59
C VAL A 253 28.91 -6.99 13.13
N GLY A 254 29.32 -5.74 13.28
CA GLY A 254 30.58 -5.42 13.95
C GLY A 254 30.49 -5.61 15.46
N THR A 255 31.62 -5.55 16.14
CA THR A 255 31.77 -5.84 17.58
C THR A 255 32.37 -4.65 18.31
N GLY A 256 32.14 -4.56 19.63
CA GLY A 256 32.71 -3.51 20.48
C GLY A 256 32.26 -2.12 20.06
N ASP A 257 30.96 -1.96 19.77
CA ASP A 257 30.34 -0.73 19.30
C ASP A 257 30.82 -0.21 17.94
N ALA A 258 31.64 -0.97 17.22
CA ALA A 258 32.04 -0.67 15.85
C ALA A 258 31.05 -1.27 14.84
N TYR A 259 30.69 -0.49 13.82
CA TYR A 259 29.90 -0.99 12.70
C TYR A 259 30.73 -1.94 11.83
N GLY A 260 30.11 -3.05 11.41
CA GLY A 260 30.65 -3.90 10.34
C GLY A 260 30.50 -3.26 8.96
N ASP A 261 30.95 -3.98 7.94
CA ASP A 261 30.85 -3.52 6.56
C ASP A 261 29.38 -3.29 6.14
N PRO A 262 29.07 -2.11 5.55
CA PRO A 262 27.73 -1.82 5.12
C PRO A 262 27.32 -2.62 3.89
N VAL A 263 26.03 -2.87 3.79
CA VAL A 263 25.40 -3.31 2.54
C VAL A 263 24.67 -2.14 1.88
N GLU A 264 24.80 -2.03 0.56
CA GLU A 264 24.15 -0.99 -0.23
C GLU A 264 22.90 -1.51 -0.96
N PHE A 265 21.82 -0.74 -0.80
CA PHE A 265 20.55 -0.87 -1.52
C PHE A 265 20.46 0.29 -2.51
N ALA A 266 21.10 0.12 -3.66
CA ALA A 266 20.94 1.02 -4.80
C ALA A 266 19.86 0.46 -5.76
N PRO A 267 18.93 1.30 -6.26
CA PRO A 267 18.06 0.96 -7.36
C PRO A 267 18.87 0.81 -8.66
N LYS A 268 18.33 0.10 -9.65
CA LYS A 268 18.89 0.10 -11.01
C LYS A 268 18.62 1.44 -11.74
N GLY A 269 17.61 2.19 -11.27
CA GLY A 269 17.25 3.52 -11.76
C GLY A 269 18.04 4.65 -11.08
N ARG A 270 17.58 5.88 -11.28
CA ARG A 270 18.15 7.10 -10.70
C ARG A 270 17.75 7.33 -9.25
N SER A 271 16.58 6.83 -8.85
CA SER A 271 16.00 7.12 -7.53
C SER A 271 15.30 5.91 -6.92
N LEU A 272 15.22 5.90 -5.60
CA LEU A 272 14.53 4.95 -4.76
C LEU A 272 13.55 5.71 -3.87
N PHE A 273 12.28 5.35 -3.93
CA PHE A 273 11.31 5.68 -2.90
C PHE A 273 11.12 4.46 -2.01
N VAL A 274 11.42 4.56 -0.71
CA VAL A 274 11.33 3.44 0.22
C VAL A 274 9.91 3.36 0.79
N ASN A 275 9.17 2.32 0.38
CA ASN A 275 7.83 2.03 0.93
C ASN A 275 7.92 1.30 2.27
N LEU A 276 8.88 0.38 2.40
CA LEU A 276 9.07 -0.44 3.58
C LEU A 276 10.54 -0.77 3.79
N ALA A 277 11.02 -0.55 5.01
CA ALA A 277 12.24 -1.15 5.51
C ALA A 277 11.90 -2.10 6.66
N ARG A 278 12.21 -3.39 6.49
CA ARG A 278 12.05 -4.41 7.54
C ARG A 278 13.42 -4.89 7.98
N ILE A 279 13.64 -4.90 9.29
CA ILE A 279 14.87 -5.36 9.92
C ILE A 279 14.54 -6.60 10.74
N VAL A 280 15.34 -7.65 10.59
CA VAL A 280 15.25 -8.88 11.38
C VAL A 280 16.61 -9.08 12.02
N VAL A 281 16.63 -9.23 13.35
CA VAL A 281 17.83 -9.54 14.12
C VAL A 281 17.61 -10.86 14.84
N SER A 282 18.64 -11.71 14.87
CA SER A 282 18.59 -13.02 15.53
C SER A 282 19.94 -13.41 16.11
N GLY A 283 19.94 -14.23 17.17
CA GLY A 283 21.16 -14.69 17.84
C GLY A 283 21.74 -13.71 18.85
N ILE A 284 20.92 -12.83 19.43
CA ILE A 284 21.33 -11.88 20.47
C ILE A 284 21.53 -12.62 21.80
N ALA A 285 22.73 -12.53 22.37
CA ALA A 285 23.04 -13.09 23.69
C ALA A 285 22.39 -12.27 24.83
N THR A 286 22.23 -12.88 26.01
CA THR A 286 21.70 -12.15 27.17
C THR A 286 22.61 -10.97 27.55
N GLY A 287 22.04 -9.77 27.61
CA GLY A 287 22.77 -8.54 27.93
C GLY A 287 23.50 -7.91 26.74
N GLU A 288 23.38 -8.49 25.55
CA GLU A 288 23.88 -7.90 24.30
C GLU A 288 22.85 -6.92 23.71
N THR A 289 23.35 -5.81 23.18
CA THR A 289 22.57 -4.88 22.36
C THR A 289 23.11 -4.87 20.93
N VAL A 290 22.28 -5.25 19.98
CA VAL A 290 22.58 -5.12 18.55
C VAL A 290 21.89 -3.89 18.01
N THR A 291 22.65 -2.97 17.41
CA THR A 291 22.12 -1.76 16.78
C THR A 291 22.22 -1.85 15.27
N VAL A 292 21.10 -1.67 14.58
CA VAL A 292 21.05 -1.56 13.11
C VAL A 292 20.88 -0.10 12.73
N LYS A 293 21.75 0.40 11.86
CA LYS A 293 21.67 1.76 11.32
C LYS A 293 21.24 1.74 9.86
N LEU A 294 20.21 2.49 9.53
CA LEU A 294 19.84 2.79 8.15
C LEU A 294 20.28 4.21 7.81
N GLU A 295 21.02 4.37 6.72
CA GLU A 295 21.47 5.66 6.20
C GLU A 295 20.94 5.85 4.77
N THR A 296 20.17 6.90 4.54
CA THR A 296 19.75 7.32 3.20
C THR A 296 20.78 8.28 2.61
N VAL A 297 21.15 8.08 1.35
CA VAL A 297 22.01 8.98 0.58
C VAL A 297 21.18 9.62 -0.52
N TRP A 298 21.17 10.95 -0.55
CA TRP A 298 20.38 11.75 -1.47
C TRP A 298 21.17 12.10 -2.75
N ASP A 299 20.49 12.57 -3.77
CA ASP A 299 21.05 12.96 -5.08
C ASP A 299 22.01 14.14 -5.02
N ASP A 300 21.86 15.02 -4.03
CA ASP A 300 22.80 16.08 -3.69
C ASP A 300 23.98 15.61 -2.83
N GLY A 301 24.05 14.31 -2.53
CA GLY A 301 25.09 13.69 -1.69
C GLY A 301 24.86 13.84 -0.19
N ALA A 302 23.83 14.54 0.27
CA ALA A 302 23.51 14.60 1.69
C ALA A 302 23.11 13.22 2.23
N THR A 303 23.21 13.05 3.54
CA THR A 303 22.79 11.82 4.22
C THR A 303 21.86 12.10 5.40
N ARG A 304 21.01 11.11 5.70
CA ARG A 304 20.26 11.04 6.97
C ARG A 304 20.35 9.61 7.48
N SER A 305 20.42 9.44 8.80
CA SER A 305 20.51 8.12 9.41
C SER A 305 19.64 7.96 10.64
N ALA A 306 19.24 6.72 10.88
CA ALA A 306 18.49 6.27 12.04
C ALA A 306 19.15 5.02 12.63
N GLU A 307 19.28 4.97 13.96
CA GLU A 307 19.76 3.80 14.68
C GLU A 307 18.60 3.13 15.42
N ILE A 308 18.53 1.80 15.32
CA ILE A 308 17.44 0.99 15.84
C ILE A 308 18.07 -0.11 16.72
N PRO A 309 17.95 -0.01 18.04
CA PRO A 309 18.54 -0.98 18.96
C PRO A 309 17.63 -2.20 19.16
N PHE A 310 18.27 -3.36 19.37
CA PHE A 310 17.65 -4.64 19.71
C PHE A 310 18.35 -5.23 20.93
N THR A 311 17.60 -5.51 21.98
CA THR A 311 18.09 -6.19 23.21
C THR A 311 17.66 -7.66 23.27
N SER A 312 16.92 -8.12 22.25
CA SER A 312 16.51 -9.51 22.03
C SER A 312 16.18 -9.73 20.55
N ASP A 313 16.14 -11.00 20.13
CA ASP A 313 15.75 -11.38 18.78
C ASP A 313 14.39 -10.79 18.41
N GLY A 314 14.26 -10.25 17.19
CA GLY A 314 13.06 -9.53 16.85
C GLY A 314 12.99 -9.00 15.43
N VAL A 315 11.86 -8.37 15.13
CA VAL A 315 11.56 -7.79 13.83
C VAL A 315 11.03 -6.38 14.03
N VAL A 316 11.60 -5.41 13.31
CA VAL A 316 11.12 -4.02 13.27
C VAL A 316 10.76 -3.65 11.84
N HIS A 317 9.64 -2.94 11.68
CA HIS A 317 9.22 -2.33 10.42
C HIS A 317 9.41 -0.83 10.56
N VAL A 318 10.42 -0.29 9.89
CA VAL A 318 10.86 1.11 10.04
C VAL A 318 9.97 2.06 9.24
N ALA A 319 9.39 1.61 8.12
CA ALA A 319 8.27 2.35 7.50
C ALA A 319 6.97 1.77 8.08
N GLY A 320 6.35 2.52 8.98
CA GLY A 320 5.24 2.06 9.82
C GLY A 320 4.84 3.06 10.90
N ASP A 321 5.82 3.81 11.40
CA ASP A 321 5.73 4.74 12.51
C ASP A 321 6.12 6.14 12.02
N SER A 322 5.33 7.15 12.39
CA SER A 322 5.45 8.54 11.93
C SER A 322 6.84 9.14 12.19
N ASN A 323 7.57 8.60 13.17
CA ASN A 323 8.90 9.06 13.54
C ASN A 323 9.99 8.76 12.49
N TRP A 324 9.81 7.73 11.67
CA TRP A 324 10.86 7.25 10.76
C TRP A 324 10.67 7.65 9.31
N PHE A 325 9.53 8.28 9.00
CA PHE A 325 9.26 8.80 7.68
C PHE A 325 10.27 9.88 7.26
N ALA A 326 10.69 10.73 8.20
CA ALA A 326 11.70 11.77 7.99
C ALA A 326 13.06 11.22 7.54
N LEU A 327 13.36 9.94 7.80
CA LEU A 327 14.55 9.28 7.28
C LEU A 327 14.46 9.11 5.76
N PHE A 328 13.30 8.75 5.23
CA PHE A 328 13.09 8.39 3.83
C PHE A 328 12.46 9.50 2.98
N SER A 329 12.26 10.69 3.53
CA SER A 329 11.67 11.83 2.83
C SER A 329 12.47 13.12 2.98
N ARG A 330 12.66 13.81 1.87
CA ARG A 330 13.25 15.15 1.82
C ARG A 330 12.67 15.88 0.62
N ASP A 331 12.27 17.14 0.82
CA ASP A 331 11.69 17.97 -0.24
C ASP A 331 12.65 18.06 -1.42
N GLU A 332 12.11 17.88 -2.63
CA GLU A 332 12.80 18.04 -3.91
C GLU A 332 14.03 17.15 -4.16
N HIS A 333 14.31 16.20 -3.27
CA HIS A 333 15.48 15.33 -3.35
C HIS A 333 15.10 13.85 -3.43
N TYR A 334 15.98 13.08 -4.08
CA TYR A 334 15.79 11.66 -4.31
C TYR A 334 16.78 10.80 -3.54
N ILE A 335 16.34 9.66 -3.01
CA ILE A 335 17.28 8.69 -2.42
C ILE A 335 17.96 7.95 -3.57
N VAL A 336 19.27 8.07 -3.68
CA VAL A 336 20.08 7.35 -4.66
C VAL A 336 20.47 5.98 -4.12
N LYS A 337 20.65 5.85 -2.81
CA LYS A 337 20.87 4.56 -2.15
C LYS A 337 20.54 4.60 -0.67
N VAL A 338 20.24 3.43 -0.12
CA VAL A 338 20.21 3.21 1.33
C VAL A 338 21.39 2.32 1.70
N ARG A 339 22.08 2.66 2.78
CA ARG A 339 23.11 1.82 3.40
C ARG A 339 22.57 1.27 4.71
N ALA A 340 22.77 -0.02 4.93
CA ALA A 340 22.51 -0.62 6.23
C ALA A 340 23.83 -1.04 6.88
N TYR A 341 23.93 -0.77 8.17
CA TYR A 341 25.04 -1.14 9.03
C TYR A 341 24.50 -1.88 10.26
N ALA A 342 25.32 -2.72 10.88
CA ALA A 342 25.00 -3.34 12.16
C ALA A 342 26.23 -3.36 13.08
N LYS A 343 25.99 -3.20 14.39
CA LYS A 343 27.01 -3.31 15.44
C LYS A 343 26.43 -4.02 16.67
N SER A 344 27.28 -4.68 17.43
CA SER A 344 27.03 -5.21 18.76
C SER A 344 27.88 -4.46 19.78
N ASP A 345 27.35 -4.26 20.99
CA ASP A 345 28.10 -3.74 22.13
C ASP A 345 29.11 -4.75 22.71
N GLN A 346 29.02 -6.03 22.31
CA GLN A 346 29.91 -7.09 22.78
C GLN A 346 31.20 -7.19 21.98
N ALA A 347 32.28 -7.68 22.63
CA ALA A 347 33.58 -7.91 21.99
C ALA A 347 33.56 -9.05 20.94
N SER A 348 32.55 -9.92 20.99
CA SER A 348 32.26 -10.95 20.00
C SER A 348 30.75 -11.16 19.93
N THR A 349 30.22 -11.52 18.77
CA THR A 349 28.78 -11.75 18.61
C THR A 349 28.50 -12.91 17.65
N ALA A 350 27.43 -13.65 17.92
CA ALA A 350 26.82 -14.60 16.98
C ALA A 350 25.57 -14.01 16.31
N ALA A 351 25.21 -12.76 16.64
CA ALA A 351 24.03 -12.12 16.13
C ALA A 351 24.14 -11.87 14.62
N THR A 352 23.00 -11.94 13.96
CA THR A 352 22.86 -11.68 12.54
C THR A 352 21.79 -10.62 12.34
N ALA A 353 22.00 -9.75 11.35
CA ALA A 353 21.02 -8.76 10.94
C ALA A 353 20.68 -8.95 9.47
N THR A 354 19.39 -8.93 9.14
CA THR A 354 18.89 -8.94 7.77
C THR A 354 18.00 -7.72 7.55
N VAL A 355 18.30 -6.96 6.50
CA VAL A 355 17.53 -5.78 6.12
C VAL A 355 16.84 -6.02 4.77
N TYR A 356 15.56 -5.72 4.73
CA TYR A 356 14.72 -5.77 3.54
C TYR A 356 14.29 -4.37 3.18
N ILE A 357 14.60 -3.92 1.97
CA ILE A 357 14.12 -2.66 1.41
C ILE A 357 13.12 -2.98 0.30
N VAL A 358 11.91 -2.44 0.43
CA VAL A 358 10.85 -2.49 -0.55
C VAL A 358 10.47 -1.07 -0.92
N GLY A 359 10.28 -0.81 -2.20
CA GLY A 359 10.05 0.54 -2.68
C GLY A 359 9.70 0.60 -4.15
N LEU A 360 9.79 1.80 -4.70
CA LEU A 360 9.68 2.07 -6.12
C LEU A 360 11.01 2.66 -6.61
N SER A 361 11.45 2.23 -7.79
CA SER A 361 12.59 2.82 -8.47
C SER A 361 12.23 3.33 -9.86
N PHE A 362 12.88 4.41 -10.28
CA PHE A 362 12.73 5.04 -11.60
C PHE A 362 14.04 5.64 -12.10
#